data_AF-A0A835R680-F1
#
_entry.id   AF-A0A835R680-F1
#
_cell.length_a   1.000
_cell.length_b   1.000
_cell.length_c   1.000
_cell.angle_alpha   90.00
_cell.angle_beta   90.00
_cell.angle_gamma   90.00
#
_symmetry.space_group_name_H-M   'P 1'
#
loop_
_entity.id
_entity.type
_entity.pdbx_description
1 polymer ?
#
loop_
_entity_poly.entity_id
_entity_poly.type
_entity_poly.pdbx_seq_one_letter_code
_entity_poly.pdbx_strand_id
1 'polypeptide(L)'
;MATYVDKRQFNPLSPSHVLPPAAAFIHRIHPLSDDEDEDEDEDEDEDEDEDEQTDTNPGYVPPAHTLDLEPSIHDPRDEGTADEWIARNPSLIRLTGKHPFNSEPPLTSLMRHGFLTPVSIHYVRNHGAVPRGDWATWTVEICGLVRRPARLTVDDLVRGFPHLEIPVTLVCAGNRRKEQNMVRRTLGFNWGPAAISTSLWRGVRLCDVLRWCGVMGRGDGVMNVCFEGAEDLPGGGGSKYGTSLRKEVAMDPQRDIMLAYMQNGELLTPDHGYPVRMIIPGFIGGRMVKWLKRIIVTTKESESYYHYKDNRVLPTHVDAELADAEGWWYKPEYIINELNINSVITTPAHDEFLSVNALTGQRPAMLKLKKAMKLQRRKEHTSKIFF
;
A
#
# COMPACT_ATOMS: atom_id res chain seq x y z
N MET A 1 22.80 9.39 -26.66
CA MET A 1 22.41 10.74 -27.12
C MET A 1 21.28 11.22 -26.26
N ALA A 2 21.55 12.21 -25.41
CA ALA A 2 20.56 12.84 -24.56
C ALA A 2 19.82 13.93 -25.35
N THR A 3 18.49 13.93 -25.30
CA THR A 3 17.68 15.07 -25.73
C THR A 3 16.89 15.58 -24.53
N TYR A 4 17.16 16.85 -24.24
CA TYR A 4 16.58 17.71 -23.23
C TYR A 4 15.12 17.99 -23.60
N VAL A 5 14.19 17.94 -22.63
CA VAL A 5 12.81 18.42 -22.81
C VAL A 5 12.54 19.53 -21.81
N ASP A 6 12.00 20.61 -22.37
CA ASP A 6 11.87 21.95 -21.84
C ASP A 6 10.88 22.07 -20.68
N LYS A 7 11.14 23.03 -19.78
CA LYS A 7 10.38 23.31 -18.57
C LYS A 7 9.08 24.04 -18.92
N ARG A 8 7.93 23.35 -18.84
CA ARG A 8 6.64 24.03 -18.73
C ARG A 8 6.39 24.41 -17.27
N GLN A 9 6.28 25.71 -17.02
CA GLN A 9 5.88 26.29 -15.75
C GLN A 9 4.44 25.85 -15.42
N PHE A 10 4.24 25.25 -14.26
CA PHE A 10 2.92 25.06 -13.67
C PHE A 10 2.61 26.26 -12.77
N ASN A 11 1.53 26.98 -13.05
CA ASN A 11 0.99 27.99 -12.14
C ASN A 11 0.35 27.29 -10.92
N PRO A 12 0.60 27.76 -9.68
CA PRO A 12 -0.08 27.23 -8.51
C PRO A 12 -1.55 27.67 -8.48
N LEU A 13 -2.45 26.75 -8.13
CA LEU A 13 -3.85 27.04 -7.83
C LEU A 13 -3.95 27.80 -6.49
N SER A 14 -4.82 28.81 -6.43
CA SER A 14 -5.06 29.63 -5.24
C SER A 14 -5.76 28.85 -4.12
N PRO A 15 -5.50 29.17 -2.84
CA PRO A 15 -6.14 28.50 -1.71
C PRO A 15 -7.51 29.09 -1.45
N SER A 16 -8.57 28.36 -1.81
CA SER A 16 -9.91 28.62 -1.31
C SER A 16 -10.60 27.29 -1.06
N HIS A 17 -11.27 27.19 0.10
CA HIS A 17 -11.98 26.04 0.67
C HIS A 17 -11.17 25.24 1.71
N VAL A 18 -10.92 25.90 2.84
CA VAL A 18 -10.70 25.24 4.14
C VAL A 18 -12.06 24.71 4.60
N LEU A 19 -12.20 23.39 4.72
CA LEU A 19 -13.35 22.76 5.37
C LEU A 19 -13.26 22.96 6.89
N PRO A 20 -14.32 23.39 7.58
CA PRO A 20 -14.30 23.54 9.04
C PRO A 20 -14.41 22.17 9.74
N PRO A 21 -13.90 22.04 10.98
CA PRO A 21 -13.94 20.79 11.74
C PRO A 21 -15.37 20.46 12.20
N ALA A 22 -15.74 19.18 12.10
CA ALA A 22 -17.04 18.68 12.54
C ALA A 22 -17.23 18.88 14.05
N ALA A 23 -18.14 19.78 14.44
CA ALA A 23 -18.62 19.94 15.80
C ALA A 23 -19.71 18.90 16.09
N ALA A 24 -19.62 18.27 17.26
CA ALA A 24 -20.57 17.32 17.79
C ALA A 24 -21.96 17.97 17.98
N PHE A 25 -23.00 17.39 17.39
CA PHE A 25 -24.39 17.79 17.62
C PHE A 25 -25.02 16.93 18.71
N ILE A 26 -25.33 17.56 19.84
CA ILE A 26 -26.30 17.08 20.84
C ILE A 26 -27.63 17.77 20.53
N HIS A 27 -28.66 16.99 20.20
CA HIS A 27 -30.02 17.48 19.98
C HIS A 27 -30.62 18.05 21.28
N ARG A 28 -31.08 19.31 21.23
CA ARG A 28 -32.24 19.77 22.00
C ARG A 28 -33.12 20.62 21.08
N ILE A 29 -34.37 20.21 20.97
CA ILE A 29 -35.45 20.86 20.23
C ILE A 29 -36.19 21.78 21.20
N HIS A 30 -36.49 23.02 20.79
CA HIS A 30 -37.78 23.68 21.06
C HIS A 30 -38.04 24.79 20.01
N PRO A 31 -39.31 25.05 19.62
CA PRO A 31 -39.69 25.80 18.42
C PRO A 31 -40.33 27.17 18.73
N LEU A 32 -40.24 28.12 17.78
CA LEU A 32 -41.06 29.35 17.61
C LEU A 32 -40.84 29.76 16.12
N SER A 33 -41.81 29.69 15.19
CA SER A 33 -43.08 30.41 15.00
C SER A 33 -42.92 31.74 14.23
N ASP A 34 -43.85 31.94 13.27
CA ASP A 34 -44.39 33.21 12.75
C ASP A 34 -43.50 33.95 11.71
N ASP A 35 -43.94 34.54 10.58
CA ASP A 35 -45.20 34.77 9.85
C ASP A 35 -44.77 35.08 8.39
N GLU A 36 -45.39 34.53 7.33
CA GLU A 36 -46.37 35.19 6.43
C GLU A 36 -46.21 36.71 6.22
N ASP A 37 -46.00 37.12 4.96
CA ASP A 37 -46.78 38.19 4.29
C ASP A 37 -46.49 38.26 2.78
N GLU A 38 -47.58 38.44 2.03
CA GLU A 38 -47.77 38.44 0.58
C GLU A 38 -47.60 39.85 -0.06
N ASP A 39 -47.76 39.90 -1.40
CA ASP A 39 -48.18 41.01 -2.30
C ASP A 39 -47.24 41.10 -3.53
N GLU A 40 -47.61 40.60 -4.73
CA GLU A 40 -48.44 41.21 -5.82
C GLU A 40 -47.76 42.50 -6.39
N ASP A 41 -47.46 42.73 -7.69
CA ASP A 41 -48.06 42.31 -8.97
C ASP A 41 -47.16 42.68 -10.20
N GLU A 42 -47.45 42.00 -11.32
CA GLU A 42 -47.42 42.41 -12.75
C GLU A 42 -46.13 42.93 -13.44
N ASP A 43 -45.65 42.20 -14.46
CA ASP A 43 -45.82 42.58 -15.88
C ASP A 43 -45.22 41.54 -16.85
N GLU A 44 -45.96 41.33 -17.95
CA GLU A 44 -45.73 40.39 -19.06
C GLU A 44 -44.47 40.74 -19.88
N ASP A 45 -43.76 39.72 -20.38
CA ASP A 45 -43.28 39.68 -21.78
C ASP A 45 -42.77 38.26 -22.10
N GLU A 46 -43.34 37.70 -23.17
CA GLU A 46 -43.05 36.40 -23.76
C GLU A 46 -41.68 36.40 -24.46
N ASP A 47 -40.82 35.44 -24.14
CA ASP A 47 -39.79 34.96 -25.07
C ASP A 47 -39.57 33.46 -24.82
N GLU A 48 -39.90 32.67 -25.85
CA GLU A 48 -39.67 31.23 -25.95
C GLU A 48 -38.18 30.95 -26.12
N ASP A 49 -37.52 30.41 -25.10
CA ASP A 49 -36.25 29.69 -25.24
C ASP A 49 -36.34 28.37 -24.45
N GLU A 50 -36.44 27.25 -25.19
CA GLU A 50 -36.32 25.89 -24.64
C GLU A 50 -34.87 25.68 -24.15
N ASP A 51 -34.61 26.01 -22.89
CA ASP A 51 -33.39 25.62 -22.20
C ASP A 51 -33.38 24.09 -21.98
N GLU A 52 -32.56 23.38 -22.75
CA GLU A 52 -32.07 22.04 -22.39
C GLU A 52 -31.41 22.12 -21.02
N GLN A 53 -32.16 21.76 -19.99
CA GLN A 53 -31.67 21.67 -18.62
C GLN A 53 -30.71 20.49 -18.52
N THR A 54 -29.45 20.71 -18.89
CA THR A 54 -28.35 19.83 -18.54
C THR A 54 -28.22 19.85 -17.04
N ASP A 55 -28.66 18.78 -16.38
CA ASP A 55 -28.45 18.51 -14.96
C ASP A 55 -26.94 18.32 -14.72
N THR A 56 -26.20 19.42 -14.70
CA THR A 56 -24.83 19.49 -14.21
C THR A 56 -24.89 19.99 -12.78
N ASN A 57 -25.35 19.14 -11.86
CA ASN A 57 -25.13 19.40 -10.44
C ASN A 57 -23.64 19.20 -10.13
N PRO A 58 -22.83 20.26 -9.91
CA PRO A 58 -21.38 20.15 -9.71
C PRO A 58 -21.01 19.64 -8.31
N GLY A 59 -22.00 19.20 -7.53
CA GLY A 59 -21.84 18.76 -6.14
C GLY A 59 -22.34 17.34 -5.84
N TYR A 60 -22.83 16.58 -6.82
CA TYR A 60 -23.27 15.21 -6.56
C TYR A 60 -22.08 14.23 -6.60
N VAL A 61 -21.41 14.11 -5.45
CA VAL A 61 -20.66 12.89 -5.14
C VAL A 61 -21.71 11.86 -4.74
N PRO A 62 -21.96 10.80 -5.52
CA PRO A 62 -22.87 9.75 -5.09
C PRO A 62 -22.39 9.27 -3.70
N PRO A 63 -23.31 9.06 -2.74
CA PRO A 63 -22.94 8.45 -1.48
C PRO A 63 -22.11 7.23 -1.82
N ALA A 64 -20.95 7.06 -1.18
CA ALA A 64 -20.14 5.86 -1.35
C ALA A 64 -21.11 4.69 -1.28
N HIS A 65 -21.41 4.08 -2.43
CA HIS A 65 -22.10 2.80 -2.43
C HIS A 65 -21.25 2.00 -1.47
N THR A 66 -21.85 1.64 -0.34
CA THR A 66 -21.27 0.68 0.59
C THR A 66 -21.28 -0.58 -0.24
N LEU A 67 -20.28 -0.72 -1.11
CA LEU A 67 -20.07 -1.89 -1.92
C LEU A 67 -19.97 -2.98 -0.89
N ASP A 68 -20.97 -3.86 -0.85
CA ASP A 68 -21.12 -4.85 0.20
C ASP A 68 -19.82 -5.64 0.29
N LEU A 69 -19.02 -5.32 1.32
CA LEU A 69 -17.84 -6.07 1.63
C LEU A 69 -18.32 -7.32 2.34
N GLU A 70 -17.98 -8.48 1.78
CA GLU A 70 -18.21 -9.73 2.49
C GLU A 70 -17.50 -9.69 3.85
N PRO A 71 -18.17 -10.11 4.93
CA PRO A 71 -17.55 -10.12 6.24
C PRO A 71 -16.36 -11.08 6.25
N SER A 72 -15.31 -10.71 7.00
CA SER A 72 -14.16 -11.60 7.21
C SER A 72 -14.59 -12.85 7.95
N ILE A 73 -14.07 -14.01 7.54
CA ILE A 73 -14.36 -15.32 8.13
C ILE A 73 -13.06 -16.04 8.53
N HIS A 74 -13.17 -17.00 9.46
CA HIS A 74 -12.10 -17.98 9.66
C HIS A 74 -12.10 -18.94 8.48
N ASP A 75 -11.05 -18.89 7.67
CA ASP A 75 -10.90 -19.72 6.48
C ASP A 75 -10.53 -21.16 6.89
N PRO A 76 -11.27 -22.20 6.48
CA PRO A 76 -10.94 -23.59 6.79
C PRO A 76 -9.52 -24.00 6.36
N ARG A 77 -8.94 -23.31 5.36
CA ARG A 77 -7.54 -23.54 4.95
C ARG A 77 -6.54 -23.15 6.03
N ASP A 78 -6.89 -22.25 6.95
CA ASP A 78 -6.03 -21.81 8.05
C ASP A 78 -6.08 -22.74 9.26
N GLU A 79 -7.03 -23.69 9.33
CA GLU A 79 -7.14 -24.65 10.44
C GLU A 79 -5.82 -25.41 10.67
N GLY A 80 -5.35 -25.41 11.92
CA GLY A 80 -4.08 -26.04 12.30
C GLY A 80 -2.83 -25.29 11.80
N THR A 81 -2.97 -24.05 11.33
CA THR A 81 -1.85 -23.13 11.13
C THR A 81 -1.73 -22.19 12.33
N ALA A 82 -0.58 -21.52 12.46
CA ALA A 82 -0.38 -20.48 13.47
C ALA A 82 -1.31 -19.26 13.29
N ASP A 83 -1.95 -19.12 12.13
CA ASP A 83 -2.81 -17.98 11.76
C ASP A 83 -4.31 -18.32 11.84
N GLU A 84 -4.72 -19.50 12.33
CA GLU A 84 -6.13 -19.94 12.37
C GLU A 84 -7.08 -19.00 13.12
N TRP A 85 -6.51 -18.18 14.01
CA TRP A 85 -7.21 -17.20 14.83
C TRP A 85 -7.55 -15.90 14.09
N ILE A 86 -7.14 -15.75 12.84
CA ILE A 86 -7.35 -14.52 12.06
C ILE A 86 -8.47 -14.74 11.05
N ALA A 87 -9.52 -13.93 11.14
CA ALA A 87 -10.55 -13.88 10.13
C ALA A 87 -10.10 -13.00 8.95
N ARG A 88 -10.27 -13.50 7.72
CA ARG A 88 -9.88 -12.83 6.47
C ARG A 88 -11.06 -12.76 5.51
N ASN A 89 -11.09 -11.74 4.67
CA ASN A 89 -12.15 -11.62 3.67
C ASN A 89 -12.05 -12.79 2.66
N PRO A 90 -13.15 -13.55 2.45
CA PRO A 90 -13.13 -14.74 1.62
C PRO A 90 -12.97 -14.45 0.11
N SER A 91 -13.23 -13.21 -0.33
CA SER A 91 -13.08 -12.81 -1.73
C SER A 91 -11.61 -12.62 -2.15
N LEU A 92 -10.67 -12.58 -1.20
CA LEU A 92 -9.25 -12.43 -1.48
C LEU A 92 -8.70 -13.62 -2.27
N ILE A 93 -7.95 -13.31 -3.33
CA ILE A 93 -7.26 -14.31 -4.14
C ILE A 93 -6.02 -14.76 -3.36
N ARG A 94 -6.11 -15.93 -2.73
CA ARG A 94 -5.01 -16.54 -1.99
C ARG A 94 -3.95 -17.09 -2.96
N LEU A 95 -2.71 -16.63 -2.81
CA LEU A 95 -1.58 -17.02 -3.66
C LEU A 95 -0.74 -18.16 -3.08
N THR A 96 -0.96 -18.48 -1.80
CA THR A 96 -0.36 -19.62 -1.11
C THR A 96 -1.39 -20.72 -0.88
N GLY A 97 -0.92 -21.97 -0.78
CA GLY A 97 -1.79 -23.09 -0.43
C GLY A 97 -2.31 -22.96 1.00
N LYS A 98 -1.41 -23.17 1.98
CA LYS A 98 -1.76 -23.16 3.41
C LYS A 98 -1.06 -22.07 4.21
N HIS A 99 0.25 -22.02 4.27
CA HIS A 99 0.96 -21.02 5.10
C HIS A 99 2.34 -20.74 4.50
N PRO A 100 2.87 -19.50 4.54
CA PRO A 100 2.30 -18.27 5.11
C PRO A 100 1.17 -17.67 4.28
N PHE A 101 0.33 -16.81 4.87
CA PHE A 101 -0.77 -16.17 4.15
C PHE A 101 -0.27 -15.05 3.21
N ASN A 102 -0.59 -15.18 1.92
CA ASN A 102 -0.33 -14.14 0.93
C ASN A 102 -1.53 -14.07 -0.02
N SER A 103 -2.07 -12.87 -0.21
CA SER A 103 -3.28 -12.67 -1.00
C SER A 103 -3.34 -11.28 -1.63
N GLU A 104 -4.07 -11.19 -2.74
CA GLU A 104 -4.43 -9.93 -3.39
C GLU A 104 -5.95 -9.84 -3.57
N PRO A 105 -6.55 -8.65 -3.57
CA PRO A 105 -7.95 -8.49 -3.93
C PRO A 105 -8.18 -8.81 -5.41
N PRO A 106 -9.39 -9.25 -5.80
CA PRO A 106 -9.80 -9.22 -7.20
C PRO A 106 -9.67 -7.80 -7.75
N LEU A 107 -8.98 -7.63 -8.88
CA LEU A 107 -8.66 -6.31 -9.44
C LEU A 107 -9.90 -5.43 -9.65
N THR A 108 -11.00 -6.01 -10.14
CA THR A 108 -12.26 -5.29 -10.35
C THR A 108 -12.87 -4.83 -9.04
N SER A 109 -12.85 -5.67 -7.99
CA SER A 109 -13.30 -5.28 -6.65
C SER A 109 -12.43 -4.15 -6.09
N LEU A 110 -11.09 -4.28 -6.17
CA LEU A 110 -10.15 -3.24 -5.74
C LEU A 110 -10.49 -1.88 -6.35
N MET A 111 -10.73 -1.83 -7.66
CA MET A 111 -11.02 -0.57 -8.34
C MET A 111 -12.41 -0.01 -8.07
N ARG A 112 -13.42 -0.85 -7.80
CA ARG A 112 -14.77 -0.38 -7.46
C ARG A 112 -14.78 0.42 -6.15
N HIS A 113 -13.92 0.07 -5.18
CA HIS A 113 -13.82 0.81 -3.92
C HIS A 113 -13.08 2.15 -4.03
N GLY A 114 -12.51 2.47 -5.20
CA GLY A 114 -11.93 3.78 -5.47
C GLY A 114 -10.57 4.01 -4.79
N PHE A 115 -10.35 5.24 -4.32
CA PHE A 115 -9.02 5.71 -3.91
C PHE A 115 -8.50 5.04 -2.63
N LEU A 116 -9.35 4.81 -1.63
CA LEU A 116 -8.98 4.14 -0.38
C LEU A 116 -9.49 2.70 -0.40
N THR A 117 -8.55 1.76 -0.39
CA THR A 117 -8.85 0.34 -0.31
C THR A 117 -9.35 0.00 1.10
N PRO A 118 -10.54 -0.63 1.25
CA PRO A 118 -11.00 -1.15 2.53
C PRO A 118 -10.00 -2.14 3.12
N VAL A 119 -9.83 -2.09 4.45
CA VAL A 119 -8.80 -2.89 5.14
C VAL A 119 -8.99 -4.39 4.93
N SER A 120 -10.24 -4.85 4.88
CA SER A 120 -10.58 -6.27 4.70
C SER A 120 -10.11 -6.87 3.36
N ILE A 121 -9.92 -6.03 2.33
CA ILE A 121 -9.45 -6.46 1.00
C ILE A 121 -8.07 -5.89 0.64
N HIS A 122 -7.40 -5.20 1.57
CA HIS A 122 -6.04 -4.74 1.38
C HIS A 122 -5.12 -5.94 1.19
N TYR A 123 -4.26 -5.93 0.17
CA TYR A 123 -3.40 -7.08 -0.12
C TYR A 123 -2.55 -7.45 1.12
N VAL A 124 -2.35 -8.75 1.35
CA VAL A 124 -1.57 -9.26 2.48
C VAL A 124 -0.35 -9.99 1.97
N ARG A 125 0.82 -9.61 2.47
CA ARG A 125 2.08 -10.34 2.26
C ARG A 125 2.70 -10.65 3.62
N ASN A 126 2.73 -11.93 3.99
CA ASN A 126 3.40 -12.43 5.20
C ASN A 126 4.52 -13.40 4.80
N HIS A 127 5.70 -13.26 5.41
CA HIS A 127 6.81 -14.22 5.24
C HIS A 127 6.69 -15.41 6.19
N GLY A 128 5.94 -15.27 7.29
CA GLY A 128 5.68 -16.32 8.27
C GLY A 128 4.34 -16.12 8.98
N ALA A 129 4.28 -16.65 10.21
CA ALA A 129 3.10 -16.54 11.06
C ALA A 129 2.92 -15.12 11.58
N VAL A 130 1.68 -14.70 11.73
CA VAL A 130 1.32 -13.39 12.28
C VAL A 130 1.52 -13.41 13.81
N PRO A 131 2.38 -12.53 14.35
CA PRO A 131 2.52 -12.38 15.79
C PRO A 131 1.21 -11.92 16.44
N ARG A 132 0.90 -12.49 17.61
CA ARG A 132 -0.18 -12.01 18.48
C ARG A 132 0.30 -10.78 19.24
N GLY A 133 0.08 -9.60 18.65
CA GLY A 133 0.34 -8.33 19.30
C GLY A 133 -0.72 -8.00 20.37
N ASP A 134 -0.32 -7.25 21.39
CA ASP A 134 -1.20 -6.66 22.39
C ASP A 134 -0.78 -5.20 22.60
N TRP A 135 -1.70 -4.25 22.37
CA TRP A 135 -1.44 -2.81 22.47
C TRP A 135 -0.82 -2.42 23.82
N ALA A 136 -1.36 -2.95 24.92
CA ALA A 136 -0.99 -2.53 26.26
C ALA A 136 0.44 -2.93 26.65
N THR A 137 0.94 -4.03 26.09
CA THR A 137 2.25 -4.59 26.43
C THR A 137 3.28 -4.46 25.32
N TRP A 138 2.87 -4.08 24.11
CA TRP A 138 3.78 -3.98 22.98
C TRP A 138 4.71 -2.77 23.11
N THR A 139 6.01 -3.05 23.07
CA THR A 139 7.04 -2.01 23.05
C THR A 139 7.87 -2.03 21.77
N VAL A 140 8.27 -0.85 21.30
CA VAL A 140 9.33 -0.65 20.31
C VAL A 140 10.59 -0.20 21.04
N GLU A 141 11.69 -0.94 20.85
CA GLU A 141 13.00 -0.57 21.37
C GLU A 141 13.74 0.31 20.35
N ILE A 142 14.32 1.41 20.80
CA ILE A 142 15.19 2.28 20.03
C ILE A 142 16.57 2.27 20.68
N CYS A 143 17.58 1.78 19.95
CA CYS A 143 18.93 1.57 20.49
C CYS A 143 20.04 1.80 19.45
N GLY A 144 21.28 1.47 19.82
CA GLY A 144 22.48 1.73 19.03
C GLY A 144 23.06 3.12 19.27
N LEU A 145 23.44 3.82 18.21
CA LEU A 145 24.10 5.12 18.22
C LEU A 145 23.11 6.27 18.47
N VAL A 146 22.50 6.24 19.66
CA VAL A 146 21.57 7.24 20.20
C VAL A 146 22.00 7.65 21.60
N ARG A 147 21.78 8.91 21.97
CA ARG A 147 22.12 9.42 23.31
C ARG A 147 21.20 8.89 24.41
N ARG A 148 19.94 8.62 24.06
CA ARG A 148 18.90 8.13 24.95
C ARG A 148 18.26 6.88 24.34
N PRO A 149 18.85 5.68 24.55
CA PRO A 149 18.17 4.44 24.25
C PRO A 149 16.85 4.37 25.02
N ALA A 150 15.81 3.84 24.38
CA ALA A 150 14.47 3.81 24.96
C ALA A 150 13.71 2.56 24.55
N ARG A 151 12.72 2.20 25.36
CA ARG A 151 11.71 1.20 25.04
C ARG A 151 10.35 1.88 25.24
N LEU A 152 9.69 2.20 24.13
CA LEU A 152 8.43 2.96 24.12
C LEU A 152 7.27 2.00 23.92
N THR A 153 6.23 2.09 24.76
CA THR A 153 4.95 1.44 24.51
C THR A 153 4.24 2.12 23.34
N VAL A 154 3.17 1.50 22.80
CA VAL A 154 2.37 2.16 21.77
C VAL A 154 1.68 3.42 22.33
N ASP A 155 1.23 3.40 23.59
CA ASP A 155 0.71 4.60 24.28
C ASP A 155 1.76 5.71 24.40
N ASP A 156 3.02 5.39 24.68
CA ASP A 156 4.10 6.38 24.73
C ASP A 156 4.31 7.04 23.35
N LEU A 157 4.21 6.26 22.27
CA LEU A 157 4.28 6.79 20.91
C LEU A 157 3.11 7.75 20.64
N VAL A 158 1.87 7.32 20.91
CA VAL A 158 0.66 8.11 20.64
C VAL A 158 0.62 9.42 21.44
N ARG A 159 1.02 9.38 22.72
CA ARG A 159 0.95 10.54 23.61
C ARG A 159 2.19 11.43 23.55
N GLY A 160 3.35 10.85 23.24
CA GLY A 160 4.64 11.53 23.31
C GLY A 160 5.03 12.31 22.05
N PHE A 161 4.36 12.07 20.91
CA PHE A 161 4.77 12.61 19.62
C PHE A 161 3.58 13.14 18.81
N PRO A 162 3.77 14.20 17.99
CA PRO A 162 2.77 14.62 17.02
C PRO A 162 2.46 13.48 16.04
N HIS A 163 1.17 13.25 15.80
CA HIS A 163 0.75 12.32 14.77
C HIS A 163 0.59 13.03 13.43
N LEU A 164 0.70 12.26 12.36
CA LEU A 164 0.27 12.64 11.03
C LEU A 164 -0.69 11.59 10.48
N GLU A 165 -1.52 11.97 9.53
CA GLU A 165 -2.44 11.08 8.84
C GLU A 165 -2.43 11.40 7.35
N ILE A 166 -1.95 10.47 6.51
CA ILE A 166 -1.82 10.68 5.06
C ILE A 166 -2.19 9.42 4.27
N PRO A 167 -2.73 9.56 3.05
CA PRO A 167 -2.93 8.42 2.17
C PRO A 167 -1.60 7.91 1.64
N VAL A 168 -1.35 6.60 1.76
CA VAL A 168 -0.16 5.95 1.21
C VAL A 168 -0.56 4.68 0.48
N THR A 169 -0.11 4.57 -0.77
CA THR A 169 -0.21 3.36 -1.57
C THR A 169 0.95 2.43 -1.25
N LEU A 170 0.65 1.23 -0.76
CA LEU A 170 1.61 0.16 -0.57
C LEU A 170 1.65 -0.70 -1.82
N VAL A 171 2.85 -1.06 -2.28
CA VAL A 171 3.04 -1.91 -3.45
C VAL A 171 4.05 -3.01 -3.13
N CYS A 172 3.67 -4.27 -3.38
CA CYS A 172 4.61 -5.38 -3.29
C CYS A 172 5.63 -5.30 -4.44
N ALA A 173 6.92 -5.52 -4.16
CA ALA A 173 7.93 -5.66 -5.21
C ALA A 173 7.63 -6.82 -6.19
N GLY A 174 6.85 -7.81 -5.74
CA GLY A 174 6.38 -8.92 -6.55
C GLY A 174 5.12 -8.63 -7.38
N ASN A 175 4.54 -7.43 -7.34
CA ASN A 175 3.34 -7.11 -8.11
C ASN A 175 3.57 -7.43 -9.59
N ARG A 176 2.59 -8.08 -10.24
CA ARG A 176 2.64 -8.55 -11.64
C ARG A 176 3.67 -9.66 -11.93
N ARG A 177 4.26 -10.31 -10.93
CA ARG A 177 5.21 -11.43 -11.15
C ARG A 177 4.61 -12.56 -12.01
N LYS A 178 3.30 -12.80 -11.94
CA LYS A 178 2.64 -13.81 -12.77
C LYS A 178 2.91 -13.59 -14.26
N GLU A 179 2.97 -12.35 -14.73
CA GLU A 179 3.28 -12.03 -16.14
C GLU A 179 4.69 -12.48 -16.53
N GLN A 180 5.68 -12.27 -15.65
CA GLN A 180 7.05 -12.74 -15.86
C GLN A 180 7.11 -14.27 -15.88
N ASN A 181 6.38 -14.92 -14.97
CA ASN A 181 6.31 -16.38 -14.86
C ASN A 181 5.67 -17.06 -16.09
N MET A 182 4.87 -16.33 -16.87
CA MET A 182 4.36 -16.82 -18.17
C MET A 182 5.44 -16.85 -19.27
N VAL A 183 6.51 -16.05 -19.14
CA VAL A 183 7.66 -16.04 -20.06
C VAL A 183 8.69 -17.06 -19.61
N ARG A 184 9.10 -16.98 -18.34
CA ARG A 184 10.06 -17.89 -17.71
C ARG A 184 9.76 -17.99 -16.22
N ARG A 185 9.58 -19.21 -15.74
CA ARG A 185 9.21 -19.46 -14.35
C ARG A 185 10.33 -19.03 -13.40
N THR A 186 9.98 -18.23 -12.40
CA THR A 186 10.83 -17.83 -11.28
C THR A 186 10.36 -18.48 -9.97
N LEU A 187 11.17 -18.33 -8.93
CA LEU A 187 10.74 -18.55 -7.55
C LEU A 187 9.86 -17.37 -7.10
N GLY A 188 8.83 -17.66 -6.29
CA GLY A 188 7.95 -16.65 -5.71
C GLY A 188 6.50 -16.70 -6.21
N PHE A 189 5.61 -16.04 -5.47
CA PHE A 189 4.17 -16.12 -5.72
C PHE A 189 3.76 -15.46 -7.04
N ASN A 190 2.77 -16.07 -7.70
CA ASN A 190 2.15 -15.58 -8.93
C ASN A 190 1.18 -14.42 -8.67
N TRP A 191 1.69 -13.33 -8.11
CA TRP A 191 0.94 -12.09 -7.98
C TRP A 191 0.43 -11.64 -9.35
N GLY A 192 -0.87 -11.42 -9.45
CA GLY A 192 -1.49 -10.62 -10.48
C GLY A 192 -1.13 -9.14 -10.31
N PRO A 193 -1.94 -8.24 -10.88
CA PRO A 193 -1.68 -6.81 -10.84
C PRO A 193 -2.22 -6.12 -9.56
N ALA A 194 -2.74 -6.87 -8.60
CA ALA A 194 -3.44 -6.34 -7.43
C ALA A 194 -2.66 -6.49 -6.11
N ALA A 195 -1.34 -6.72 -6.18
CA ALA A 195 -0.44 -6.65 -5.02
C ALA A 195 -0.15 -5.20 -4.60
N ILE A 196 -1.20 -4.39 -4.54
CA ILE A 196 -1.23 -2.94 -4.37
C ILE A 196 -2.51 -2.55 -3.65
N SER A 197 -2.43 -1.65 -2.69
CA SER A 197 -3.59 -1.10 -1.98
C SER A 197 -3.23 0.25 -1.38
N THR A 198 -4.22 1.13 -1.25
CA THR A 198 -4.04 2.48 -0.69
C THR A 198 -4.87 2.59 0.58
N SER A 199 -4.29 3.15 1.63
CA SER A 199 -5.02 3.43 2.87
C SER A 199 -4.61 4.79 3.43
N LEU A 200 -5.48 5.35 4.26
CA LEU A 200 -5.15 6.48 5.12
C LEU A 200 -4.39 5.92 6.34
N TRP A 201 -3.14 6.30 6.51
CA TRP A 201 -2.30 5.79 7.61
C TRP A 201 -2.08 6.88 8.64
N ARG A 202 -2.34 6.55 9.91
CA ARG A 202 -2.04 7.44 11.04
C ARG A 202 -0.96 6.86 11.92
N GLY A 203 0.00 7.71 12.26
CA GLY A 203 1.20 7.33 12.98
C GLY A 203 2.01 8.53 13.45
N VAL A 204 3.14 8.25 14.09
CA VAL A 204 4.12 9.28 14.48
C VAL A 204 5.30 9.25 13.52
N ARG A 205 5.88 10.43 13.24
CA ARG A 205 7.04 10.53 12.33
C ARG A 205 8.24 9.81 12.93
N LEU A 206 8.88 8.94 12.14
CA LEU A 206 10.10 8.25 12.54
C LEU A 206 11.20 9.25 12.92
N CYS A 207 11.36 10.32 12.14
CA CYS A 207 12.40 11.31 12.38
C CYS A 207 12.22 12.04 13.72
N ASP A 208 11.00 12.23 14.22
CA ASP A 208 10.75 12.86 15.51
C ASP A 208 11.09 11.93 16.68
N VAL A 209 10.75 10.64 16.58
CA VAL A 209 11.16 9.62 17.55
C VAL A 209 12.69 9.53 17.62
N LEU A 210 13.35 9.48 16.47
CA LEU A 210 14.81 9.43 16.37
C LEU A 210 15.48 10.70 16.94
N ARG A 211 14.92 11.89 16.67
CA ARG A 211 15.40 13.15 17.27
C ARG A 211 15.26 13.15 18.79
N TRP A 212 14.14 12.67 19.31
CA TRP A 212 13.91 12.58 20.75
C TRP A 212 14.87 11.62 21.45
N CYS A 213 15.23 10.50 20.81
CA CYS A 213 16.29 9.59 21.29
C CYS A 213 17.71 10.19 21.16
N GLY A 214 17.87 11.32 20.45
CA GLY A 214 19.15 11.98 20.25
C GLY A 214 20.09 11.15 19.37
N VAL A 215 19.67 10.81 18.14
CA VAL A 215 20.53 10.18 17.13
C VAL A 215 21.86 10.92 16.98
N MET A 216 22.96 10.16 17.05
CA MET A 216 24.33 10.69 16.91
C MET A 216 24.60 11.22 15.49
N GLY A 217 25.67 12.00 15.32
CA GLY A 217 26.03 12.66 14.07
C GLY A 217 26.65 11.73 13.02
N ARG A 218 26.96 12.26 11.84
CA ARG A 218 27.77 11.54 10.84
C ARG A 218 29.22 11.37 11.30
N GLY A 219 29.75 12.31 12.09
CA GLY A 219 31.08 12.21 12.69
C GLY A 219 31.24 11.01 13.63
N ASP A 220 30.14 10.51 14.19
CA ASP A 220 30.09 9.32 15.04
C ASP A 220 29.92 8.02 14.23
N GLY A 221 29.97 8.09 12.90
CA GLY A 221 29.85 6.95 12.00
C GLY A 221 28.42 6.48 11.71
N VAL A 222 27.38 7.19 12.17
CA VAL A 222 25.98 6.79 11.91
C VAL A 222 25.68 6.91 10.42
N MET A 223 25.34 5.78 9.79
CA MET A 223 25.01 5.71 8.36
C MET A 223 23.62 5.12 8.09
N ASN A 224 23.11 4.28 8.99
CA ASN A 224 21.90 3.50 8.76
C ASN A 224 21.00 3.43 9.99
N VAL A 225 19.72 3.18 9.73
CA VAL A 225 18.72 2.81 10.73
C VAL A 225 18.13 1.48 10.32
N CYS A 226 18.33 0.45 11.13
CA CYS A 226 17.81 -0.89 10.92
C CYS A 226 16.49 -1.08 11.68
N PHE A 227 15.62 -1.90 11.12
CA PHE A 227 14.29 -2.16 11.63
C PHE A 227 14.07 -3.66 11.69
N GLU A 228 13.51 -4.15 12.79
CA GLU A 228 13.24 -5.58 13.00
C GLU A 228 11.81 -5.79 13.49
N GLY A 229 11.13 -6.75 12.87
CA GLY A 229 9.81 -7.22 13.27
C GLY A 229 9.88 -8.29 14.37
N ALA A 230 8.72 -8.70 14.87
CA ALA A 230 8.62 -9.73 15.91
C ALA A 230 8.71 -11.17 15.39
N GLU A 231 8.45 -11.39 14.10
CA GLU A 231 8.32 -12.72 13.48
C GLU A 231 9.59 -13.56 13.57
N ASP A 232 9.46 -14.83 13.92
CA ASP A 232 10.53 -15.83 13.72
C ASP A 232 10.35 -16.52 12.38
N LEU A 233 11.27 -16.27 11.45
CA LEU A 233 11.16 -16.73 10.07
C LEU A 233 12.27 -17.74 9.73
N PRO A 234 12.00 -18.72 8.85
CA PRO A 234 12.97 -19.76 8.51
C PRO A 234 14.18 -19.27 7.70
N GLY A 235 14.08 -18.10 7.07
CA GLY A 235 15.16 -17.54 6.25
C GLY A 235 16.43 -17.30 7.06
N GLY A 236 17.59 -17.57 6.46
CA GLY A 236 18.89 -17.35 7.11
C GLY A 236 19.21 -18.27 8.29
N GLY A 237 18.53 -19.41 8.42
CA GLY A 237 18.71 -20.33 9.54
C GLY A 237 17.93 -19.93 10.80
N GLY A 238 16.87 -19.12 10.64
CA GLY A 238 16.12 -18.53 11.74
C GLY A 238 16.49 -17.06 11.91
N SER A 239 15.71 -16.16 11.33
CA SER A 239 15.93 -14.72 11.46
C SER A 239 14.63 -13.95 11.61
N LYS A 240 14.71 -12.77 12.22
CA LYS A 240 13.61 -11.80 12.22
C LYS A 240 13.49 -11.18 10.83
N TYR A 241 12.26 -10.83 10.44
CA TYR A 241 12.09 -9.94 9.30
C TYR A 241 12.75 -8.60 9.62
N GLY A 242 13.62 -8.12 8.74
CA GLY A 242 14.30 -6.86 8.96
C GLY A 242 14.85 -6.24 7.68
N THR A 243 15.05 -4.93 7.73
CA THR A 243 15.67 -4.15 6.66
C THR A 243 16.28 -2.89 7.27
N SER A 244 16.99 -2.10 6.46
CA SER A 244 17.48 -0.79 6.88
C SER A 244 17.13 0.30 5.88
N LEU A 245 17.22 1.55 6.35
CA LEU A 245 17.26 2.76 5.55
C LEU A 245 18.56 3.50 5.84
N ARG A 246 19.05 4.25 4.86
CA ARG A 246 20.09 5.26 5.11
C ARG A 246 19.57 6.27 6.13
N LYS A 247 20.44 6.71 7.03
CA LYS A 247 20.11 7.69 8.07
C LYS A 247 19.45 8.94 7.50
N GLU A 248 19.95 9.43 6.37
CA GLU A 248 19.45 10.66 5.74
C GLU A 248 17.97 10.50 5.34
N VAL A 249 17.62 9.33 4.80
CA VAL A 249 16.24 9.00 4.43
C VAL A 249 15.37 8.89 5.68
N ALA A 250 15.85 8.22 6.73
CA ALA A 250 15.10 8.04 7.99
C ALA A 250 14.89 9.37 8.77
N MET A 251 15.80 10.34 8.62
CA MET A 251 15.75 11.63 9.33
C MET A 251 15.10 12.76 8.52
N ASP A 252 14.80 12.53 7.25
CA ASP A 252 14.21 13.51 6.34
C ASP A 252 12.71 13.73 6.68
N PRO A 253 12.33 14.92 7.18
CA PRO A 253 10.93 15.19 7.52
C PRO A 253 10.01 15.24 6.29
N GLN A 254 10.54 15.46 5.07
CA GLN A 254 9.75 15.55 3.84
C GLN A 254 9.32 14.20 3.28
N ARG A 255 9.83 13.09 3.85
CA ARG A 255 9.48 11.74 3.42
C ARG A 255 8.28 11.14 4.15
N ASP A 256 7.77 11.84 5.17
CA ASP A 256 6.61 11.41 5.97
C ASP A 256 6.68 9.93 6.46
N ILE A 257 7.90 9.43 6.72
CA ILE A 257 8.09 8.07 7.23
C ILE A 257 7.51 8.00 8.63
N MET A 258 6.64 7.01 8.88
CA MET A 258 5.92 6.92 10.15
C MET A 258 5.98 5.53 10.78
N LEU A 259 5.82 5.52 12.10
CA LEU A 259 5.41 4.38 12.89
C LEU A 259 3.87 4.44 12.99
N ALA A 260 3.20 3.71 12.12
CA ALA A 260 1.74 3.70 12.02
C ALA A 260 1.12 2.73 13.01
N TYR A 261 0.01 3.14 13.61
CA TYR A 261 -0.81 2.34 14.54
C TYR A 261 -2.31 2.36 14.20
N MET A 262 -2.71 3.12 13.16
CA MET A 262 -4.05 3.04 12.57
C MET A 262 -4.00 3.01 11.04
N GLN A 263 -5.03 2.41 10.45
CA GLN A 263 -5.27 2.29 9.02
C GLN A 263 -6.75 2.55 8.75
N ASN A 264 -7.07 3.53 7.90
CA ASN A 264 -8.43 3.96 7.57
C ASN A 264 -9.29 4.30 8.80
N GLY A 265 -8.71 4.96 9.81
CA GLY A 265 -9.44 5.39 11.02
C GLY A 265 -9.64 4.30 12.07
N GLU A 266 -9.18 3.07 11.82
CA GLU A 266 -9.23 1.96 12.79
C GLU A 266 -7.83 1.52 13.22
N LEU A 267 -7.72 0.84 14.35
CA LEU A 267 -6.46 0.20 14.75
C LEU A 267 -6.02 -0.79 13.66
N LEU A 268 -4.70 -0.96 13.51
CA LEU A 268 -4.17 -1.95 12.57
C LEU A 268 -4.79 -3.34 12.82
N THR A 269 -5.07 -4.07 11.75
CA THR A 269 -5.42 -5.49 11.86
C THR A 269 -4.15 -6.34 12.08
N PRO A 270 -4.28 -7.58 12.60
CA PRO A 270 -3.17 -8.49 12.76
C PRO A 270 -2.31 -8.65 11.50
N ASP A 271 -2.93 -8.93 10.35
CA ASP A 271 -2.24 -9.12 9.06
C ASP A 271 -1.50 -7.86 8.58
N HIS A 272 -1.94 -6.68 9.01
CA HIS A 272 -1.33 -5.41 8.65
C HIS A 272 -0.38 -4.84 9.69
N GLY A 273 -0.03 -5.60 10.72
CA GLY A 273 1.08 -5.26 11.61
C GLY A 273 0.69 -4.72 12.97
N TYR A 274 -0.52 -5.03 13.46
CA TYR A 274 -0.95 -4.67 14.80
C TYR A 274 0.09 -5.05 15.88
N PRO A 275 0.43 -4.14 16.81
CA PRO A 275 -0.16 -2.81 17.00
C PRO A 275 0.61 -1.66 16.32
N VAL A 276 1.81 -1.89 15.81
CA VAL A 276 2.63 -0.85 15.18
C VAL A 276 3.48 -1.39 14.04
N ARG A 277 3.51 -0.64 12.93
CA ARG A 277 4.32 -0.94 11.74
C ARG A 277 5.05 0.28 11.22
N MET A 278 6.01 0.07 10.35
CA MET A 278 6.53 1.13 9.50
C MET A 278 5.64 1.38 8.29
N ILE A 279 5.58 2.65 7.86
CA ILE A 279 5.08 3.09 6.56
C ILE A 279 6.10 4.06 5.96
N ILE A 280 6.45 3.85 4.69
CA ILE A 280 7.45 4.64 3.95
C ILE A 280 6.85 5.02 2.59
N PRO A 281 6.30 6.23 2.43
CA PRO A 281 5.74 6.67 1.15
C PRO A 281 6.70 6.49 -0.03
N GLY A 282 6.20 5.98 -1.15
CA GLY A 282 6.95 5.77 -2.39
C GLY A 282 7.91 4.58 -2.42
N PHE A 283 8.06 3.85 -1.30
CA PHE A 283 8.92 2.66 -1.23
C PHE A 283 8.13 1.37 -1.47
N ILE A 284 8.82 0.30 -1.85
CA ILE A 284 8.22 -1.04 -1.85
C ILE A 284 7.77 -1.44 -0.44
N GLY A 285 6.68 -2.21 -0.36
CA GLY A 285 6.15 -2.74 0.90
C GLY A 285 7.16 -3.60 1.67
N GLY A 286 8.15 -4.19 1.00
CA GLY A 286 9.23 -4.95 1.65
C GLY A 286 10.09 -4.13 2.62
N ARG A 287 10.11 -2.80 2.52
CA ARG A 287 10.82 -1.93 3.49
C ARG A 287 9.95 -1.52 4.67
N MET A 288 8.65 -1.78 4.62
CA MET A 288 7.65 -1.34 5.60
C MET A 288 7.38 -2.44 6.63
N VAL A 289 8.37 -2.67 7.51
CA VAL A 289 8.36 -3.72 8.54
C VAL A 289 7.08 -3.68 9.38
N LYS A 290 6.36 -4.80 9.41
CA LYS A 290 5.19 -5.02 10.27
C LYS A 290 5.62 -5.55 11.64
N TRP A 291 4.73 -5.42 12.62
CA TRP A 291 4.97 -5.91 13.98
C TRP A 291 6.33 -5.41 14.50
N LEU A 292 6.56 -4.10 14.39
CA LEU A 292 7.87 -3.50 14.63
C LEU A 292 8.27 -3.67 16.11
N LYS A 293 9.47 -4.20 16.34
CA LYS A 293 10.02 -4.41 17.70
C LYS A 293 11.26 -3.60 17.97
N ARG A 294 12.13 -3.38 16.98
CA ARG A 294 13.42 -2.71 17.19
C ARG A 294 13.72 -1.72 16.08
N ILE A 295 14.28 -0.58 16.48
CA ILE A 295 14.86 0.46 15.63
C ILE A 295 16.30 0.65 16.12
N ILE A 296 17.26 0.32 15.27
CA ILE A 296 18.67 0.25 15.65
C ILE A 296 19.45 1.26 14.80
N VAL A 297 20.00 2.27 15.44
CA VAL A 297 20.80 3.31 14.77
C VAL A 297 22.24 2.84 14.73
N THR A 298 22.82 2.70 13.54
CA THR A 298 24.07 1.96 13.36
C THR A 298 24.91 2.47 12.18
N THR A 299 26.14 1.95 12.07
CA THR A 299 27.07 2.24 10.99
C THR A 299 26.83 1.35 9.76
N LYS A 300 26.18 0.19 9.92
CA LYS A 300 25.98 -0.81 8.87
C LYS A 300 24.51 -0.96 8.45
N GLU A 301 24.27 -1.45 7.24
CA GLU A 301 22.94 -1.89 6.81
C GLU A 301 22.47 -3.11 7.63
N SER A 302 21.19 -3.45 7.49
CA SER A 302 20.61 -4.62 8.15
C SER A 302 21.31 -5.89 7.70
N GLU A 303 21.65 -6.75 8.65
CA GLU A 303 22.21 -8.10 8.39
C GLU A 303 21.10 -9.16 8.20
N SER A 304 19.82 -8.75 8.17
CA SER A 304 18.71 -9.67 7.97
C SER A 304 18.82 -10.39 6.63
N TYR A 305 18.55 -11.70 6.64
CA TYR A 305 18.45 -12.50 5.43
C TYR A 305 17.53 -11.85 4.40
N TYR A 306 16.39 -11.31 4.84
CA TYR A 306 15.39 -10.68 3.97
C TYR A 306 15.82 -9.32 3.41
N HIS A 307 16.85 -8.69 3.99
CA HIS A 307 17.44 -7.47 3.43
C HIS A 307 18.32 -7.76 2.21
N TYR A 308 19.05 -8.88 2.21
CA TYR A 308 19.96 -9.28 1.14
C TYR A 308 19.32 -10.24 0.13
N LYS A 309 18.71 -11.33 0.61
CA LYS A 309 18.20 -12.46 -0.19
C LYS A 309 16.75 -12.30 -0.64
N ASP A 310 16.20 -11.08 -0.61
CA ASP A 310 14.87 -10.74 -1.10
C ASP A 310 14.86 -9.29 -1.63
N ASN A 311 13.81 -8.90 -2.36
CA ASN A 311 13.54 -7.54 -2.82
C ASN A 311 14.72 -6.86 -3.56
N ARG A 312 15.28 -7.56 -4.56
CA ARG A 312 16.28 -7.04 -5.50
C ARG A 312 15.87 -7.29 -6.95
N VAL A 313 16.24 -6.39 -7.86
CA VAL A 313 16.15 -6.64 -9.31
C VAL A 313 17.56 -6.92 -9.83
N LEU A 314 17.87 -8.19 -10.02
CA LEU A 314 19.16 -8.62 -10.57
C LEU A 314 19.15 -8.48 -12.11
N PRO A 315 20.33 -8.33 -12.75
CA PRO A 315 20.43 -8.35 -14.20
C PRO A 315 19.86 -9.64 -14.81
N THR A 316 19.29 -9.55 -16.00
CA THR A 316 18.52 -10.65 -16.63
C THR A 316 19.32 -11.92 -16.95
N HIS A 317 20.65 -11.84 -16.97
CA HIS A 317 21.53 -12.99 -17.16
C HIS A 317 21.88 -13.72 -15.86
N VAL A 318 21.52 -13.15 -14.70
CA VAL A 318 21.82 -13.70 -13.38
C VAL A 318 20.68 -14.59 -12.93
N ASP A 319 20.96 -15.88 -12.79
CA ASP A 319 20.06 -16.85 -12.14
C ASP A 319 20.41 -17.04 -10.65
N ALA A 320 19.70 -17.95 -9.97
CA ALA A 320 19.87 -18.14 -8.53
C ALA A 320 21.26 -18.70 -8.17
N GLU A 321 21.78 -19.64 -8.96
CA GLU A 321 23.10 -20.25 -8.74
C GLU A 321 24.20 -19.21 -8.90
N LEU A 322 24.16 -18.43 -9.99
CA LEU A 322 25.10 -17.34 -10.22
C LEU A 322 24.99 -16.25 -9.15
N ALA A 323 23.76 -15.90 -8.76
CA ALA A 323 23.52 -14.91 -7.72
C ALA A 323 24.19 -15.27 -6.39
N ASP A 324 24.16 -16.55 -6.03
CA ASP A 324 24.78 -17.07 -4.82
C ASP A 324 26.30 -17.22 -4.97
N ALA A 325 26.79 -17.77 -6.08
CA ALA A 325 28.21 -18.01 -6.32
C ALA A 325 29.03 -16.71 -6.39
N GLU A 326 28.48 -15.65 -6.98
CA GLU A 326 29.18 -14.37 -7.19
C GLU A 326 28.70 -13.24 -6.25
N GLY A 327 27.87 -13.58 -5.24
CA GLY A 327 27.46 -12.62 -4.22
C GLY A 327 26.62 -11.45 -4.75
N TRP A 328 25.83 -11.64 -5.81
CA TRP A 328 24.99 -10.59 -6.41
C TRP A 328 23.99 -9.99 -5.42
N TRP A 329 23.53 -10.79 -4.46
CA TRP A 329 22.64 -10.35 -3.37
C TRP A 329 23.23 -9.28 -2.46
N TYR A 330 24.56 -9.06 -2.48
CA TYR A 330 25.23 -8.08 -1.63
C TYR A 330 25.64 -6.81 -2.40
N LYS A 331 25.35 -6.75 -3.70
CA LYS A 331 25.64 -5.60 -4.55
C LYS A 331 24.54 -4.53 -4.37
N PRO A 332 24.83 -3.35 -3.80
CA PRO A 332 23.82 -2.40 -3.36
C PRO A 332 22.99 -1.80 -4.51
N GLU A 333 23.51 -1.76 -5.73
CA GLU A 333 22.82 -1.18 -6.89
C GLU A 333 21.54 -1.94 -7.31
N TYR A 334 21.34 -3.17 -6.85
CA TYR A 334 20.16 -3.98 -7.15
C TYR A 334 19.09 -3.95 -6.07
N ILE A 335 19.34 -3.25 -4.95
CA ILE A 335 18.34 -3.14 -3.88
C ILE A 335 17.14 -2.32 -4.37
N ILE A 336 15.94 -2.82 -4.12
CA ILE A 336 14.72 -2.06 -4.41
C ILE A 336 14.35 -1.25 -3.16
N ASN A 337 14.34 0.07 -3.28
CA ASN A 337 13.85 0.99 -2.26
C ASN A 337 12.60 1.69 -2.80
N GLU A 338 12.81 2.71 -3.64
CA GLU A 338 11.74 3.40 -4.36
C GLU A 338 11.07 2.50 -5.41
N LEU A 339 9.78 2.71 -5.60
CA LEU A 339 9.01 2.09 -6.68
C LEU A 339 9.39 2.66 -8.04
N ASN A 340 9.34 1.82 -9.07
CA ASN A 340 9.35 2.28 -10.46
C ASN A 340 7.94 2.71 -10.91
N ILE A 341 7.85 3.36 -12.07
CA ILE A 341 6.56 3.70 -12.69
C ILE A 341 5.83 2.40 -13.06
N ASN A 342 4.56 2.30 -12.68
CA ASN A 342 3.69 1.17 -13.00
C ASN A 342 2.28 1.65 -13.34
N SER A 343 1.59 0.92 -14.20
CA SER A 343 0.17 1.12 -14.52
C SER A 343 -0.43 -0.21 -14.95
N VAL A 344 -1.75 -0.34 -14.76
CA VAL A 344 -2.54 -1.53 -15.06
C VAL A 344 -3.87 -1.08 -15.65
N ILE A 345 -4.29 -1.72 -16.74
CA ILE A 345 -5.65 -1.55 -17.27
C ILE A 345 -6.59 -2.40 -16.39
N THR A 346 -7.59 -1.74 -15.81
CA THR A 346 -8.53 -2.37 -14.88
C THR A 346 -9.91 -2.55 -15.48
N THR A 347 -10.25 -1.76 -16.49
CA THR A 347 -11.51 -1.79 -17.23
C THR A 347 -11.22 -1.58 -18.72
N PRO A 348 -11.73 -2.45 -19.63
CA PRO A 348 -12.47 -3.68 -19.33
C PRO A 348 -11.62 -4.72 -18.58
N ALA A 349 -12.27 -5.55 -17.77
CA ALA A 349 -11.65 -6.67 -17.09
C ALA A 349 -11.28 -7.79 -18.09
N HIS A 350 -10.44 -8.74 -17.64
CA HIS A 350 -10.08 -9.89 -18.46
C HIS A 350 -11.32 -10.71 -18.84
N ASP A 351 -11.46 -10.99 -20.14
CA ASP A 351 -12.61 -11.68 -20.72
C ASP A 351 -13.98 -10.96 -20.52
N GLU A 352 -13.99 -9.67 -20.19
CA GLU A 352 -15.22 -8.88 -20.15
C GLU A 352 -15.79 -8.69 -21.56
N PHE A 353 -17.10 -8.91 -21.69
CA PHE A 353 -17.83 -8.66 -22.93
C PHE A 353 -18.37 -7.23 -22.93
N LEU A 354 -17.98 -6.46 -23.94
CA LEU A 354 -18.46 -5.09 -24.14
C LEU A 354 -19.57 -5.06 -25.19
N SER A 355 -20.64 -4.31 -24.90
CA SER A 355 -21.65 -4.00 -25.91
C SER A 355 -21.11 -2.91 -26.86
N VAL A 356 -21.18 -3.16 -28.16
CA VAL A 356 -20.67 -2.23 -29.19
C VAL A 356 -21.61 -1.04 -29.42
N ASN A 357 -22.91 -1.17 -29.07
CA ASN A 357 -23.94 -0.17 -29.35
C ASN A 357 -24.86 0.02 -28.12
N ALA A 358 -24.60 1.02 -27.28
CA ALA A 358 -25.58 1.45 -26.27
C ALA A 358 -26.52 2.55 -26.78
N LEU A 359 -26.18 3.24 -27.88
CA LEU A 359 -26.89 4.42 -28.40
C LEU A 359 -27.55 4.23 -29.78
N THR A 360 -27.35 3.09 -30.44
CA THR A 360 -28.05 2.78 -31.70
C THR A 360 -28.85 1.51 -31.49
N GLY A 361 -30.17 1.56 -31.71
CA GLY A 361 -31.11 0.46 -31.52
C GLY A 361 -30.92 -0.76 -32.43
N GLN A 362 -29.67 -1.11 -32.77
CA GLN A 362 -29.31 -2.29 -33.52
C GLN A 362 -28.73 -3.37 -32.60
N ARG A 363 -29.15 -4.61 -32.85
CA ARG A 363 -28.86 -5.82 -32.05
C ARG A 363 -27.37 -5.90 -31.64
N PRO A 364 -27.09 -6.34 -30.39
CA PRO A 364 -25.72 -6.43 -29.90
C PRO A 364 -24.89 -7.38 -30.76
N ALA A 365 -23.87 -6.83 -31.43
CA ALA A 365 -22.83 -7.61 -32.08
C ALA A 365 -21.77 -7.98 -31.04
N MET A 366 -21.56 -9.28 -30.82
CA MET A 366 -20.57 -9.78 -29.87
C MET A 366 -19.16 -9.70 -30.47
N LEU A 367 -18.30 -8.84 -29.91
CA LEU A 367 -16.87 -8.82 -30.26
C LEU A 367 -16.06 -9.53 -29.16
N LYS A 368 -15.58 -10.74 -29.44
CA LYS A 368 -14.64 -11.44 -28.54
C LYS A 368 -13.22 -10.94 -28.86
N LEU A 369 -12.59 -10.23 -27.92
CA LEU A 369 -11.16 -9.91 -28.02
C LEU A 369 -10.35 -11.22 -27.96
N LYS A 370 -9.97 -11.75 -29.13
CA LYS A 370 -9.06 -12.89 -29.22
C LYS A 370 -7.64 -12.44 -28.91
N LYS A 371 -6.99 -13.14 -27.97
CA LYS A 371 -5.55 -13.06 -27.65
C LYS A 371 -4.68 -12.72 -28.87
N ALA A 372 -4.11 -11.53 -28.90
CA ALA A 372 -2.96 -11.21 -29.73
C ALA A 372 -1.68 -11.65 -29.00
N MET A 373 -1.41 -12.95 -28.97
CA MET A 373 -0.06 -13.49 -28.73
C MET A 373 0.18 -14.65 -29.69
N LYS A 374 0.49 -14.31 -30.94
CA LYS A 374 1.20 -15.21 -31.85
C LYS A 374 2.69 -14.86 -31.73
N LEU A 375 3.35 -15.42 -30.72
CA LEU A 375 4.80 -15.38 -30.66
C LEU A 375 5.32 -16.27 -31.80
N GLN A 376 5.92 -15.64 -32.79
CA GLN A 376 6.49 -16.28 -33.96
C GLN A 376 7.69 -17.11 -33.50
N ARG A 377 7.50 -18.43 -33.34
CA ARG A 377 8.60 -19.37 -33.09
C ARG A 377 9.54 -19.36 -34.30
N ARG A 378 10.63 -18.62 -34.23
CA ARG A 378 11.84 -18.94 -34.99
C ARG A 378 12.55 -20.08 -34.28
N LYS A 379 12.68 -21.21 -34.98
CA LYS A 379 13.55 -22.32 -34.59
C LYS A 379 14.99 -21.85 -34.72
N GLU A 380 15.65 -21.59 -33.60
CA GLU A 380 17.11 -21.66 -33.54
C GLU A 380 17.53 -22.54 -32.36
N HIS A 381 18.69 -23.15 -32.54
CA HIS A 381 19.12 -24.43 -31.99
C HIS A 381 19.02 -24.57 -30.47
N THR A 382 18.52 -25.73 -30.08
CA THR A 382 18.55 -26.29 -28.72
C THR A 382 19.94 -26.25 -28.10
N SER A 383 20.05 -25.59 -26.95
CA SER A 383 20.94 -26.00 -25.87
C SER A 383 20.11 -26.00 -24.59
N LYS A 384 20.04 -27.18 -23.95
CA LYS A 384 19.26 -27.45 -22.74
C LYS A 384 19.87 -26.65 -21.59
N ILE A 385 19.07 -25.82 -20.92
CA ILE A 385 19.41 -25.17 -19.64
C ILE A 385 18.16 -25.22 -18.75
N PHE A 386 18.33 -25.72 -17.53
CA PHE A 386 17.31 -25.88 -16.47
C PHE A 386 17.39 -24.68 -15.50
N PHE A 387 16.27 -24.25 -14.86
CA PHE A 387 16.17 -23.15 -13.88
C PHE A 387 15.36 -23.52 -12.64
#